data_AF-A0A6C0H4A8-F1
#
_entry.id   AF-A0A6C0H4A8-F1
#
_cell.length_a   1.000
_cell.length_b   1.000
_cell.length_c   1.000
_cell.angle_alpha   90.00
_cell.angle_beta   90.00
_cell.angle_gamma   90.00
#
_symmetry.space_group_name_H-M   'P 1'
#
loop_
_entity.id
_entity.type
_entity.pdbx_description
1 polymer ?
#
loop_
_entity_poly.entity_id
_entity_poly.type
_entity_poly.pdbx_seq_one_letter_code
_entity_poly.pdbx_strand_id
1 'polypeptide(L)'
;MSVCLVIAKYKEDISWTNKIKGHKITIYDKSDSPITNSIKLPNIGRESHTFLHHIVENYDNLDDVTVFLQGNPFEHIQVIMGWQYFGLPNAPYPPPLTSEQLDKMCDKINNEIKHTSELASFYQVIYNDPYYTNGGNVNAHLSEILSTNINNMSYSVSPGGQYIVPKKYILSRPKEVWKKALDLLSLNEVWRGYSQELSWFYLFTNKVGNFGNHNQEKYRLDAQKNYGFHHSFNTWQPIQ
;
A
#
# COMPACT_ATOMS: atom_id res chain seq x y z
N MET A 1 17.89 13.40 7.96
CA MET A 1 16.97 12.77 7.00
C MET A 1 16.10 11.79 7.76
N SER A 2 14.79 11.76 7.52
CA SER A 2 13.80 11.10 8.41
C SER A 2 12.96 10.02 7.71
N VAL A 3 12.48 9.06 8.51
CA VAL A 3 11.59 7.98 8.08
C VAL A 3 10.38 7.96 9.02
N CYS A 4 9.18 7.92 8.46
CA CYS A 4 7.94 7.76 9.22
C CYS A 4 7.10 6.60 8.70
N LEU A 5 6.70 5.71 9.60
CA LEU A 5 5.67 4.70 9.34
C LEU A 5 4.30 5.29 9.66
N VAL A 6 3.39 5.23 8.70
CA VAL A 6 2.01 5.69 8.80
C VAL A 6 1.11 4.45 8.83
N ILE A 7 0.49 4.22 9.99
CA ILE A 7 -0.31 3.04 10.25
C ILE A 7 -1.80 3.40 10.23
N ALA A 8 -2.56 2.77 9.35
CA ALA A 8 -4.01 2.87 9.29
C ALA A 8 -4.65 1.79 10.17
N LYS A 9 -4.99 2.14 11.40
CA LYS A 9 -5.61 1.24 12.39
C LYS A 9 -7.13 1.41 12.41
N TYR A 10 -7.83 0.28 12.52
CA TYR A 10 -9.21 0.19 13.00
C TYR A 10 -9.26 -0.80 14.17
N LYS A 11 -9.57 -2.07 13.90
CA LYS A 11 -9.75 -3.11 14.93
C LYS A 11 -8.54 -4.02 15.14
N GLU A 12 -7.52 -3.88 14.30
CA GLU A 12 -6.35 -4.74 14.27
C GLU A 12 -5.49 -4.57 15.53
N ASP A 13 -4.83 -5.66 15.94
CA ASP A 13 -3.74 -5.62 16.91
C ASP A 13 -2.49 -5.03 16.25
N ILE A 14 -2.02 -3.91 16.79
CA ILE A 14 -0.84 -3.19 16.32
C ILE A 14 0.38 -3.44 17.22
N SER A 15 0.35 -4.43 18.12
CA SER A 15 1.43 -4.75 19.05
C SER A 15 2.78 -4.98 18.34
N TRP A 16 2.75 -5.42 17.07
CA TRP A 16 3.92 -5.55 16.21
C TRP A 16 4.68 -4.23 16.02
N THR A 17 4.01 -3.07 16.10
CA THR A 17 4.66 -1.76 15.96
C THR A 17 5.70 -1.51 17.07
N ASN A 18 5.55 -2.15 18.23
CA ASN A 18 6.53 -2.10 19.32
C ASN A 18 7.85 -2.81 18.99
N LYS A 19 7.86 -3.69 17.98
CA LYS A 19 9.05 -4.37 17.48
C LYS A 19 9.81 -3.52 16.46
N ILE A 20 9.22 -2.41 16.00
CA ILE A 20 9.85 -1.49 15.06
C ILE A 20 10.72 -0.50 15.83
N LYS A 21 11.98 -0.37 15.41
CA LYS A 21 13.00 0.40 16.13
C LYS A 21 13.56 1.50 15.24
N GLY A 22 13.91 2.64 15.84
CA GLY A 22 14.65 3.70 15.16
C GLY A 22 13.86 4.51 14.12
N HIS A 23 12.55 4.34 14.05
CA HIS A 23 11.67 5.07 13.13
C HIS A 23 10.52 5.74 13.86
N LYS A 24 10.11 6.91 13.38
CA LYS A 24 8.88 7.57 13.80
C LYS A 24 7.69 6.72 13.35
N ILE A 25 6.69 6.56 14.21
CA ILE A 25 5.44 5.86 13.88
C ILE A 25 4.29 6.83 14.16
N THR A 26 3.47 7.08 13.14
CA THR A 26 2.23 7.84 13.25
C THR A 26 1.07 6.87 13.05
N ILE A 27 0.24 6.74 14.08
CA ILE A 27 -0.90 5.83 14.07
C ILE A 27 -2.16 6.66 13.92
N TYR A 28 -2.91 6.40 12.86
CA TYR A 28 -4.27 6.93 12.72
C TYR A 28 -5.25 5.84 13.09
N ASP A 29 -6.08 6.10 14.09
CA ASP A 29 -7.00 5.13 14.67
C ASP A 29 -8.45 5.49 14.32
N LYS A 30 -9.10 4.60 13.57
CA LYS A 30 -10.49 4.75 13.13
C LYS A 30 -11.49 4.09 14.09
N SER A 31 -11.04 3.39 15.13
CA SER A 31 -11.91 2.72 16.11
C SER A 31 -12.62 3.71 17.01
N ASP A 32 -13.77 3.33 17.56
CA ASP A 32 -14.54 4.19 18.47
C ASP A 32 -13.78 4.52 19.78
N SER A 33 -12.80 3.69 20.13
CA SER A 33 -11.94 3.84 21.31
C SER A 33 -10.47 3.91 20.89
N PRO A 34 -10.01 5.08 20.38
CA PRO A 34 -8.66 5.22 19.87
C PRO A 34 -7.62 4.97 20.97
N ILE A 35 -6.52 4.32 20.61
CA ILE A 35 -5.43 4.06 21.56
C ILE A 35 -4.68 5.35 21.93
N THR A 36 -4.01 5.34 23.08
CA THR A 36 -3.14 6.44 23.52
C THR A 36 -2.09 6.79 22.47
N ASN A 37 -1.86 8.09 22.24
CA ASN A 37 -0.91 8.63 21.26
C ASN A 37 -1.22 8.31 19.78
N SER A 38 -2.45 7.89 19.47
CA SER A 38 -2.94 7.82 18.08
C SER A 38 -3.73 9.08 17.70
N ILE A 39 -3.88 9.29 16.39
CA ILE A 39 -4.68 10.35 15.80
C ILE A 39 -6.04 9.76 15.40
N LYS A 40 -7.12 10.20 16.04
CA LYS A 40 -8.48 9.74 15.72
C LYS A 40 -8.89 10.16 14.31
N LEU A 41 -9.41 9.22 13.52
CA LEU A 41 -10.08 9.49 12.24
C LEU A 41 -11.50 8.86 12.18
N PRO A 42 -12.38 9.36 11.31
CA PRO A 42 -13.63 8.67 10.97
C PRO A 42 -13.34 7.37 10.21
N ASN A 43 -14.17 6.33 10.43
CA ASN A 43 -14.07 5.05 9.74
C ASN A 43 -14.67 5.09 8.32
N ILE A 44 -14.00 5.82 7.42
CA ILE A 44 -14.38 6.02 6.02
C ILE A 44 -13.21 5.71 5.08
N GLY A 45 -13.50 5.32 3.83
CA GLY A 45 -12.50 5.22 2.75
C GLY A 45 -11.31 4.28 3.01
N ARG A 46 -11.49 3.27 3.87
CA ARG A 46 -10.50 2.20 4.18
C ARG A 46 -9.14 2.74 4.64
N GLU A 47 -8.05 2.00 4.42
CA GLU A 47 -6.68 2.47 4.70
C GLU A 47 -6.29 3.65 3.81
N SER A 48 -6.77 3.67 2.57
CA SER A 48 -6.38 4.69 1.60
C SER A 48 -6.75 6.11 2.04
N HIS A 49 -7.89 6.29 2.73
CA HIS A 49 -8.27 7.57 3.31
C HIS A 49 -7.29 8.04 4.40
N THR A 50 -6.77 7.12 5.22
CA THR A 50 -5.72 7.46 6.20
C THR A 50 -4.46 7.94 5.51
N PHE A 51 -4.01 7.24 4.46
CA PHE A 51 -2.78 7.60 3.75
C PHE A 51 -2.90 8.96 3.07
N LEU A 52 -4.01 9.20 2.38
CA LEU A 52 -4.30 10.50 1.76
C LEU A 52 -4.41 11.62 2.80
N HIS A 53 -5.06 11.37 3.95
CA HIS A 53 -5.12 12.33 5.05
C HIS A 53 -3.71 12.69 5.53
N HIS A 54 -2.84 11.71 5.76
CA HIS A 54 -1.46 11.98 6.15
C HIS A 54 -0.72 12.82 5.12
N ILE A 55 -0.82 12.47 3.83
CA ILE A 55 -0.19 13.21 2.73
C ILE A 55 -0.68 14.66 2.69
N VAL A 56 -1.99 14.89 2.78
CA VAL A 56 -2.57 16.24 2.67
C VAL A 56 -2.19 17.11 3.87
N GLU A 57 -2.34 16.60 5.09
CA GLU A 57 -2.06 17.38 6.30
C GLU A 57 -0.57 17.67 6.49
N ASN A 58 0.30 16.79 6.00
CA ASN A 58 1.75 16.92 6.16
C ASN A 58 2.47 17.29 4.87
N TYR A 59 1.77 17.67 3.79
CA TYR A 59 2.35 17.84 2.45
C TYR A 59 3.62 18.70 2.45
N ASP A 60 3.59 19.80 3.19
CA ASP A 60 4.69 20.78 3.29
C ASP A 60 5.80 20.35 4.29
N ASN A 61 5.55 19.30 5.08
CA ASN A 61 6.39 18.80 6.16
C ASN A 61 6.61 17.27 6.10
N LEU A 62 6.52 16.67 4.90
CA LEU A 62 6.69 15.23 4.72
C LEU A 62 8.10 14.77 5.16
N ASP A 63 8.13 13.63 5.85
CA ASP A 63 9.36 12.89 6.13
C ASP A 63 10.06 12.47 4.80
N ASP A 64 11.38 12.28 4.80
CA ASP A 64 12.11 11.98 3.54
C ASP A 64 11.61 10.68 2.89
N VAL A 65 11.26 9.70 3.72
CA VAL A 65 10.57 8.48 3.33
C VAL A 65 9.36 8.25 4.23
N THR A 66 8.19 8.06 3.61
CA THR A 66 6.96 7.66 4.29
C THR A 66 6.62 6.22 3.93
N VAL A 67 6.34 5.40 4.94
CA VAL A 67 5.95 4.00 4.78
C VAL A 67 4.48 3.87 5.15
N PHE A 68 3.64 3.44 4.21
CA PHE A 68 2.20 3.30 4.40
C PHE A 68 1.83 1.83 4.63
N LEU A 69 1.23 1.53 5.78
CA LEU A 69 0.81 0.19 6.18
C LEU A 69 -0.55 0.21 6.87
N GLN A 70 -1.28 -0.89 6.73
CA GLN A 70 -2.49 -1.15 7.52
C GLN A 70 -2.15 -1.53 8.97
N GLY A 71 -3.16 -1.55 9.84
CA GLY A 71 -3.02 -2.01 11.22
C GLY A 71 -2.47 -3.43 11.33
N ASN A 72 -2.83 -4.31 10.39
CA ASN A 72 -2.22 -5.61 10.19
C ASN A 72 -1.73 -5.76 8.74
N PRO A 73 -0.50 -5.35 8.40
CA PRO A 73 0.00 -5.45 7.03
C PRO A 73 0.28 -6.90 6.61
N PHE A 74 0.32 -7.85 7.53
CA PHE A 74 0.74 -9.22 7.27
C PHE A 74 -0.39 -10.10 6.73
N GLU A 75 -1.65 -9.76 6.99
CA GLU A 75 -2.81 -10.48 6.43
C GLU A 75 -2.75 -10.59 4.90
N HIS A 76 -2.34 -9.53 4.21
CA HIS A 76 -2.23 -9.55 2.75
C HIS A 76 -1.08 -10.43 2.25
N ILE A 77 0.01 -10.58 3.01
CA ILE A 77 1.06 -11.57 2.70
C ILE A 77 0.45 -12.95 2.72
N GLN A 78 -0.31 -13.24 3.77
CA GLN A 78 -0.95 -14.52 3.92
C GLN A 78 -1.97 -14.76 2.80
N VAL A 79 -2.73 -13.75 2.38
CA VAL A 79 -3.63 -13.85 1.22
C VAL A 79 -2.86 -14.15 -0.06
N ILE A 80 -1.70 -13.51 -0.31
CA ILE A 80 -0.86 -13.81 -1.48
C ILE A 80 -0.27 -15.23 -1.39
N MET A 81 0.24 -15.64 -0.23
CA MET A 81 0.66 -17.03 0.00
C MET A 81 -0.54 -17.96 -0.25
N GLY A 82 -1.71 -17.57 0.22
CA GLY A 82 -3.03 -18.14 -0.01
C GLY A 82 -3.40 -18.23 -1.48
N TRP A 83 -3.08 -17.24 -2.32
CA TRP A 83 -3.27 -17.29 -3.79
C TRP A 83 -2.44 -18.40 -4.44
N GLN A 84 -1.30 -18.77 -3.86
CA GLN A 84 -0.60 -20.00 -4.25
C GLN A 84 -1.37 -21.26 -3.82
N TYR A 85 -2.12 -21.20 -2.71
CA TYR A 85 -3.02 -22.28 -2.23
C TYR A 85 -4.40 -22.30 -2.94
N PHE A 86 -4.92 -21.17 -3.44
CA PHE A 86 -6.26 -21.04 -4.08
C PHE A 86 -6.34 -21.63 -5.49
N GLY A 87 -5.25 -22.20 -6.02
CA GLY A 87 -5.35 -23.22 -7.07
C GLY A 87 -6.10 -24.49 -6.62
N LEU A 88 -6.39 -24.60 -5.31
CA LEU A 88 -7.14 -25.69 -4.71
C LEU A 88 -8.54 -25.20 -4.29
N PRO A 89 -9.62 -25.77 -4.85
CA PRO A 89 -10.95 -25.50 -4.34
C PRO A 89 -11.01 -25.94 -2.86
N ASN A 90 -11.35 -25.00 -1.97
CA ASN A 90 -11.46 -25.14 -0.50
C ASN A 90 -10.17 -24.95 0.34
N ALA A 91 -9.17 -24.22 -0.14
CA ALA A 91 -8.03 -23.85 0.71
C ALA A 91 -8.52 -23.04 1.95
N PRO A 92 -8.15 -23.44 3.19
CA PRO A 92 -8.48 -22.67 4.38
C PRO A 92 -7.77 -21.32 4.34
N TYR A 93 -8.37 -20.30 4.97
CA TYR A 93 -7.64 -19.05 5.20
C TYR A 93 -6.37 -19.38 6.00
N PRO A 94 -5.20 -18.88 5.59
CA PRO A 94 -3.95 -19.15 6.27
C PRO A 94 -4.05 -18.78 7.75
N PRO A 95 -3.46 -19.57 8.68
CA PRO A 95 -3.47 -19.24 10.09
C PRO A 95 -2.69 -17.94 10.35
N PRO A 96 -2.97 -17.21 11.44
CA PRO A 96 -2.16 -16.06 11.86
C PRO A 96 -0.67 -16.42 11.96
N LEU A 97 0.20 -15.43 11.74
CA LEU A 97 1.64 -15.63 11.87
C LEU A 97 2.01 -16.09 13.28
N THR A 98 2.92 -17.05 13.38
CA THR A 98 3.59 -17.37 14.65
C THR A 98 4.45 -16.19 15.09
N SER A 99 4.77 -16.11 16.39
CA SER A 99 5.65 -15.06 16.92
C SER A 99 6.99 -14.98 16.19
N GLU A 100 7.58 -16.14 15.84
CA GLU A 100 8.85 -16.20 15.09
C GLU A 100 8.70 -15.63 13.67
N GLN A 101 7.60 -15.92 12.99
CA GLN A 101 7.33 -15.36 11.66
C GLN A 101 7.11 -13.85 11.72
N LEU A 102 6.36 -13.38 12.74
CA LEU A 102 6.14 -11.96 12.98
C LEU A 102 7.45 -11.23 13.28
N ASP A 103 8.35 -11.83 14.07
CA ASP A 103 9.68 -11.28 14.34
C ASP A 103 10.49 -11.13 13.06
N LYS A 104 10.52 -12.16 12.21
CA LYS A 104 11.17 -12.08 10.89
C LYS A 104 10.60 -10.98 10.01
N MET A 105 9.28 -10.76 10.04
CA MET A 105 8.64 -9.66 9.32
C MET A 105 9.11 -8.30 9.86
N CYS A 106 9.07 -8.10 11.17
CA CYS A 106 9.46 -6.84 11.81
C CYS A 106 10.96 -6.55 11.61
N ASP A 107 11.81 -7.56 11.67
CA ASP A 107 13.24 -7.43 11.39
C ASP A 107 13.48 -6.98 9.95
N LYS A 108 12.68 -7.46 8.99
CA LYS A 108 12.75 -6.98 7.61
C LYS A 108 12.41 -5.48 7.51
N ILE A 109 11.38 -5.00 8.22
CA ILE A 109 11.06 -3.56 8.29
C ILE A 109 12.26 -2.77 8.82
N ASN A 110 12.79 -3.19 9.97
CA ASN A 110 13.91 -2.50 10.64
C ASN A 110 15.19 -2.46 9.79
N ASN A 111 15.44 -3.50 8.99
CA ASN A 111 16.69 -3.62 8.23
C ASN A 111 16.61 -2.99 6.83
N GLU A 112 15.44 -2.97 6.20
CA GLU A 112 15.27 -2.55 4.80
C GLU A 112 14.81 -1.11 4.65
N ILE A 113 14.10 -0.56 5.63
CA ILE A 113 13.58 0.80 5.56
C ILE A 113 14.65 1.78 6.03
N LYS A 114 15.06 2.65 5.11
CA LYS A 114 16.11 3.65 5.34
C LYS A 114 15.64 4.97 4.73
N HIS A 115 16.26 6.06 5.16
CA HIS A 115 16.02 7.38 4.56
C HIS A 115 16.44 7.45 3.08
N THR A 116 17.24 6.49 2.63
CA THR A 116 17.66 6.33 1.22
C THR A 116 16.84 5.28 0.46
N SER A 117 15.78 4.73 1.06
CA SER A 117 14.92 3.78 0.35
C SER A 117 14.33 4.45 -0.89
N GLU A 118 14.19 3.69 -1.97
CA GLU A 118 13.46 4.12 -3.17
C GLU A 118 12.01 3.66 -3.11
N LEU A 119 11.18 4.12 -4.07
CA LEU A 119 9.79 3.68 -4.17
C LEU A 119 9.73 2.16 -4.29
N ALA A 120 8.94 1.54 -3.43
CA ALA A 120 8.75 0.10 -3.42
C ALA A 120 7.34 -0.28 -2.98
N SER A 121 6.81 -1.37 -3.54
CA SER A 121 5.75 -2.11 -2.85
C SER A 121 6.36 -2.86 -1.68
N PHE A 122 5.69 -2.81 -0.54
CA PHE A 122 6.13 -3.49 0.67
C PHE A 122 5.23 -4.70 0.91
N TYR A 123 5.81 -5.89 1.04
CA TYR A 123 5.10 -7.16 1.27
C TYR A 123 4.14 -7.62 0.17
N GLN A 124 4.12 -6.95 -0.99
CA GLN A 124 3.13 -7.16 -2.04
C GLN A 124 3.81 -7.30 -3.41
N VAL A 125 3.22 -8.14 -4.26
CA VAL A 125 3.63 -8.32 -5.66
C VAL A 125 3.00 -7.22 -6.50
N ILE A 126 3.77 -6.65 -7.43
CA ILE A 126 3.22 -5.73 -8.43
C ILE A 126 2.84 -6.53 -9.67
N TYR A 127 1.63 -6.32 -10.16
CA TYR A 127 1.18 -6.92 -11.40
C TYR A 127 0.23 -6.03 -12.19
N ASN A 128 -0.03 -6.40 -13.44
CA ASN A 128 -1.02 -5.73 -14.27
C ASN A 128 -2.41 -6.31 -14.03
N ASP A 129 -3.35 -5.47 -13.61
CA ASP A 129 -4.77 -5.82 -13.51
C ASP A 129 -5.57 -5.12 -14.64
N PRO A 130 -5.87 -5.81 -15.74
CA PRO A 130 -6.64 -5.24 -16.83
C PRO A 130 -8.16 -5.25 -16.59
N TYR A 131 -8.67 -5.86 -15.51
CA TYR A 131 -10.08 -6.25 -15.42
C TYR A 131 -10.90 -5.61 -14.29
N TYR A 132 -10.41 -4.56 -13.62
CA TYR A 132 -11.20 -3.88 -12.59
C TYR A 132 -11.72 -4.85 -11.53
N THR A 133 -10.86 -5.30 -10.63
CA THR A 133 -11.31 -6.17 -9.55
C THR A 133 -12.32 -5.45 -8.63
N ASN A 134 -13.33 -6.19 -8.16
CA ASN A 134 -14.33 -5.75 -7.18
C ASN A 134 -15.25 -4.56 -7.57
N GLY A 135 -15.49 -4.35 -8.88
CA GLY A 135 -16.46 -3.35 -9.35
C GLY A 135 -15.97 -1.90 -9.24
N GLY A 136 -14.67 -1.68 -9.04
CA GLY A 136 -14.07 -0.35 -9.11
C GLY A 136 -13.96 0.19 -10.53
N ASN A 137 -14.10 1.50 -10.73
CA ASN A 137 -13.84 2.15 -12.02
C ASN A 137 -12.61 3.06 -11.87
N VAL A 138 -11.41 2.47 -12.02
CA VAL A 138 -10.12 3.16 -11.82
C VAL A 138 -9.96 4.34 -12.78
N ASN A 139 -10.36 4.18 -14.04
CA ASN A 139 -10.34 5.25 -15.03
C ASN A 139 -11.19 6.44 -14.57
N ALA A 140 -12.45 6.20 -14.16
CA ALA A 140 -13.33 7.26 -13.68
C ALA A 140 -12.76 7.91 -12.41
N HIS A 141 -12.31 7.10 -11.46
CA HIS A 141 -11.73 7.58 -10.19
C HIS A 141 -10.52 8.48 -10.42
N LEU A 142 -9.55 8.03 -11.24
CA LEU A 142 -8.38 8.84 -11.59
C LEU A 142 -8.76 10.06 -12.43
N SER A 143 -9.76 9.95 -13.31
CA SER A 143 -10.22 11.09 -14.10
C SER A 143 -10.76 12.20 -13.21
N GLU A 144 -11.52 11.85 -12.18
CA GLU A 144 -12.02 12.80 -11.18
C GLU A 144 -10.92 13.39 -10.30
N ILE A 145 -9.95 12.56 -9.88
CA ILE A 145 -8.80 13.01 -9.07
C ILE A 145 -7.95 14.03 -9.83
N LEU A 146 -7.64 13.73 -11.09
CA LEU A 146 -6.72 14.50 -11.92
C LEU A 146 -7.41 15.59 -12.72
N SER A 147 -8.75 15.63 -12.70
CA SER A 147 -9.56 16.53 -13.54
C SER A 147 -9.19 16.44 -15.03
N THR A 148 -8.95 15.21 -15.50
CA THR A 148 -8.60 14.91 -16.90
C THR A 148 -9.27 13.62 -17.33
N ASN A 149 -9.48 13.44 -18.64
CA ASN A 149 -10.12 12.21 -19.13
C ASN A 149 -9.08 11.10 -19.32
N ILE A 150 -9.19 10.04 -18.50
CA ILE A 150 -8.37 8.84 -18.61
C ILE A 150 -9.21 7.70 -19.20
N ASN A 151 -8.78 7.18 -20.35
CA ASN A 151 -9.41 6.04 -21.02
C ASN A 151 -8.39 4.95 -21.33
N ASN A 152 -8.84 3.69 -21.26
CA ASN A 152 -8.15 2.51 -21.78
C ASN A 152 -6.71 2.31 -21.27
N MET A 153 -6.45 2.62 -20.01
CA MET A 153 -5.16 2.34 -19.36
C MET A 153 -5.13 0.93 -18.77
N SER A 154 -4.01 0.23 -18.96
CA SER A 154 -3.65 -0.92 -18.13
C SER A 154 -2.96 -0.42 -16.87
N TYR A 155 -3.43 -0.88 -15.72
CA TYR A 155 -2.90 -0.43 -14.43
C TYR A 155 -1.95 -1.43 -13.82
N SER A 156 -0.84 -0.86 -13.38
CA SER A 156 0.14 -1.44 -12.49
C SER A 156 -0.40 -1.37 -11.07
N VAL A 157 -0.58 -2.51 -10.41
CA VAL A 157 -1.22 -2.61 -9.10
C VAL A 157 -0.28 -3.31 -8.13
N SER A 158 -0.16 -2.75 -6.93
CA SER A 158 0.30 -3.49 -5.75
C SER A 158 -0.91 -3.65 -4.83
N PRO A 159 -1.53 -4.84 -4.74
CA PRO A 159 -2.65 -5.06 -3.85
C PRO A 159 -2.24 -4.80 -2.39
N GLY A 160 -3.20 -4.54 -1.52
CA GLY A 160 -3.00 -4.27 -0.09
C GLY A 160 -2.61 -2.83 0.25
N GLY A 161 -2.23 -1.99 -0.72
CA GLY A 161 -1.91 -0.58 -0.47
C GLY A 161 -0.64 -0.34 0.36
N GLN A 162 0.32 -1.26 0.33
CA GLN A 162 1.51 -1.24 1.19
C GLN A 162 2.72 -0.71 0.42
N TYR A 163 3.24 0.45 0.84
CA TYR A 163 4.27 1.17 0.08
C TYR A 163 5.35 1.81 0.95
N ILE A 164 6.57 1.81 0.44
CA ILE A 164 7.64 2.73 0.85
C ILE A 164 7.69 3.84 -0.19
N VAL A 165 7.50 5.09 0.22
CA VAL A 165 7.35 6.24 -0.69
C VAL A 165 8.29 7.37 -0.28
N PRO A 166 9.37 7.59 -1.03
CA PRO A 166 10.19 8.78 -0.87
C PRO A 166 9.38 10.04 -1.19
N LYS A 167 9.57 11.13 -0.42
CA LYS A 167 8.75 12.35 -0.57
C LYS A 167 8.75 12.92 -2.00
N LYS A 168 9.83 12.74 -2.77
CA LYS A 168 9.91 13.16 -4.17
C LYS A 168 8.78 12.61 -5.05
N TYR A 169 8.27 11.41 -4.75
CA TYR A 169 7.15 10.82 -5.49
C TYR A 169 5.80 11.43 -5.08
N ILE A 170 5.62 11.77 -3.80
CA ILE A 170 4.42 12.49 -3.33
C ILE A 170 4.40 13.92 -3.88
N LEU A 171 5.54 14.61 -3.80
CA LEU A 171 5.73 15.99 -4.27
C LEU A 171 5.77 16.10 -5.81
N SER A 172 5.80 14.98 -6.53
CA SER A 172 5.66 14.97 -8.00
C SER A 172 4.25 15.39 -8.46
N ARG A 173 3.29 15.44 -7.52
CA ARG A 173 1.94 15.93 -7.75
C ARG A 173 1.60 17.06 -6.78
N PRO A 174 0.87 18.10 -7.23
CA PRO A 174 0.47 19.19 -6.37
C PRO A 174 -0.50 18.72 -5.28
N LYS A 175 -0.49 19.41 -4.13
CA LYS A 175 -1.28 19.08 -2.93
C LYS A 175 -2.77 18.91 -3.25
N GLU A 176 -3.28 19.69 -4.19
CA GLU A 176 -4.68 19.71 -4.65
C GLU A 176 -5.12 18.38 -5.23
N VAL A 177 -4.22 17.63 -5.90
CA VAL A 177 -4.54 16.30 -6.45
C VAL A 177 -4.76 15.30 -5.30
N TRP A 178 -3.89 15.32 -4.28
CA TRP A 178 -4.03 14.48 -3.10
C TRP A 178 -5.27 14.85 -2.29
N LYS A 179 -5.54 16.15 -2.15
CA LYS A 179 -6.76 16.65 -1.51
C LYS A 179 -8.01 16.19 -2.25
N LYS A 180 -8.02 16.28 -3.59
CA LYS A 180 -9.15 15.81 -4.40
C LYS A 180 -9.41 14.32 -4.20
N ALA A 181 -8.36 13.50 -4.17
CA ALA A 181 -8.51 12.07 -3.85
C ALA A 181 -9.08 11.83 -2.45
N LEU A 182 -8.63 12.59 -1.44
CA LEU A 182 -9.15 12.51 -0.07
C LEU A 182 -10.63 12.90 0.01
N ASP A 183 -11.01 14.00 -0.66
CA ASP A 183 -12.39 14.49 -0.70
C ASP A 183 -13.31 13.44 -1.36
N LEU A 184 -12.88 12.81 -2.45
CA LEU A 184 -13.65 11.76 -3.14
C LEU A 184 -13.84 10.50 -2.27
N LEU A 185 -12.81 10.07 -1.54
CA LEU A 185 -12.97 8.96 -0.58
C LEU A 185 -13.89 9.32 0.59
N SER A 186 -13.98 10.60 0.93
CA SER A 186 -14.85 11.09 2.00
C SER A 186 -16.34 11.06 1.64
N LEU A 187 -16.67 10.88 0.36
CA LEU A 187 -18.04 10.55 -0.09
C LEU A 187 -18.48 9.15 0.37
N ASN A 188 -17.53 8.31 0.82
CA ASN A 188 -17.75 6.97 1.37
C ASN A 188 -18.46 5.99 0.42
N GLU A 189 -18.22 6.15 -0.88
CA GLU A 189 -18.69 5.22 -1.90
C GLU A 189 -17.75 4.01 -1.98
N VAL A 190 -18.29 2.81 -1.78
CA VAL A 190 -17.50 1.56 -1.64
C VAL A 190 -16.52 1.34 -2.81
N TRP A 191 -16.96 1.59 -4.04
CA TRP A 191 -16.16 1.38 -5.26
C TRP A 191 -14.92 2.28 -5.32
N ARG A 192 -14.93 3.44 -4.65
CA ARG A 192 -13.79 4.37 -4.62
C ARG A 192 -12.65 3.86 -3.76
N GLY A 193 -12.95 3.12 -2.68
CA GLY A 193 -11.92 2.47 -1.87
C GLY A 193 -11.10 1.47 -2.69
N TYR A 194 -11.79 0.60 -3.43
CA TYR A 194 -11.13 -0.35 -4.34
C TYR A 194 -10.40 0.37 -5.48
N SER A 195 -11.04 1.37 -6.11
CA SER A 195 -10.41 2.10 -7.21
C SER A 195 -9.16 2.87 -6.77
N GLN A 196 -9.16 3.40 -5.55
CA GLN A 196 -8.01 4.09 -4.97
C GLN A 196 -6.84 3.13 -4.72
N GLU A 197 -7.10 1.92 -4.22
CA GLU A 197 -6.07 0.90 -4.00
C GLU A 197 -5.30 0.61 -5.32
N LEU A 198 -6.05 0.46 -6.42
CA LEU A 198 -5.52 0.22 -7.75
C LEU A 198 -4.82 1.47 -8.35
N SER A 199 -5.12 2.66 -7.85
CA SER A 199 -4.60 3.94 -8.36
C SER A 199 -3.23 4.31 -7.78
N TRP A 200 -2.82 3.72 -6.66
CA TRP A 200 -1.64 4.17 -5.89
C TRP A 200 -0.36 4.25 -6.71
N PHE A 201 -0.04 3.22 -7.48
CA PHE A 201 1.18 3.20 -8.28
C PHE A 201 1.21 4.34 -9.29
N TYR A 202 0.11 4.56 -10.01
CA TYR A 202 -0.01 5.66 -10.96
C TYR A 202 0.09 7.02 -10.26
N LEU A 203 -0.55 7.17 -9.10
CA LEU A 203 -0.48 8.40 -8.32
C LEU A 203 0.95 8.70 -7.83
N PHE A 204 1.75 7.70 -7.46
CA PHE A 204 3.14 7.94 -7.05
C PHE A 204 4.11 8.13 -8.22
N THR A 205 3.87 7.49 -9.38
CA THR A 205 4.90 7.42 -10.45
C THR A 205 4.56 8.18 -11.71
N ASN A 206 3.28 8.52 -11.91
CA ASN A 206 2.73 8.96 -13.20
C ASN A 206 2.99 7.97 -14.36
N LYS A 207 3.29 6.71 -14.04
CA LYS A 207 3.54 5.66 -15.03
C LYS A 207 2.33 4.76 -15.11
N VAL A 208 1.92 4.50 -16.35
CA VAL A 208 1.17 3.31 -16.71
C VAL A 208 2.15 2.26 -17.19
N GLY A 209 2.10 1.07 -16.62
CA GLY A 209 3.01 0.00 -16.96
C GLY A 209 2.32 -1.06 -17.81
N ASN A 210 2.85 -1.30 -19.01
CA ASN A 210 2.69 -2.57 -19.69
C ASN A 210 3.77 -3.53 -19.15
N PHE A 211 3.67 -3.92 -17.88
CA PHE A 211 4.44 -5.06 -17.38
C PHE A 211 4.06 -6.26 -18.24
N GLY A 212 5.02 -6.77 -19.02
CA GLY A 212 4.80 -7.84 -19.98
C GLY A 212 4.02 -9.01 -19.36
N ASN A 213 3.29 -9.74 -20.21
CA ASN A 213 2.44 -10.87 -19.85
C ASN A 213 2.92 -11.55 -18.56
N HIS A 214 2.02 -11.62 -17.58
CA HIS A 214 2.14 -12.42 -16.36
C HIS A 214 2.80 -13.77 -16.69
N ASN A 215 4.12 -13.83 -16.64
CA ASN A 215 4.79 -15.10 -16.67
C ASN A 215 4.80 -15.55 -15.22
N GLN A 216 3.66 -16.12 -14.81
CA GLN A 216 3.44 -16.70 -13.48
C GLN A 216 4.59 -17.62 -13.07
N GLU A 217 5.31 -18.22 -14.03
CA GLU A 217 6.52 -19.02 -13.77
C GLU A 217 7.80 -18.20 -13.59
N LYS A 218 8.02 -17.11 -14.35
CA LYS A 218 9.25 -16.30 -14.25
C LYS A 218 9.28 -15.45 -12.97
N TYR A 219 8.10 -15.06 -12.49
CA TYR A 219 7.91 -14.31 -11.26
C TYR A 219 7.26 -15.15 -10.17
N ARG A 220 7.36 -16.50 -10.28
CA ARG A 220 7.16 -17.39 -9.14
C ARG A 220 8.06 -16.85 -8.06
N LEU A 221 7.41 -16.13 -7.14
CA LEU A 221 7.84 -15.79 -5.81
C LEU A 221 8.79 -16.90 -5.39
N ASP A 222 10.05 -16.54 -5.21
CA ASP A 222 11.08 -17.47 -4.77
C ASP A 222 10.53 -18.19 -3.54
N ALA A 223 9.92 -19.37 -3.75
CA ALA A 223 9.14 -20.08 -2.75
C ALA A 223 10.06 -20.66 -1.66
N GLN A 224 11.36 -20.38 -1.77
CA GLN A 224 12.36 -20.62 -0.74
C GLN A 224 12.46 -19.44 0.25
N LYS A 225 12.02 -18.24 -0.14
CA LYS A 225 11.88 -17.05 0.73
C LYS A 225 10.42 -16.93 1.17
N ASN A 226 10.01 -17.82 2.06
CA ASN A 226 8.63 -17.99 2.56
C ASN A 226 7.96 -16.73 3.19
N TYR A 227 8.65 -15.58 3.22
CA TYR A 227 8.39 -14.45 4.10
C TYR A 227 8.82 -13.13 3.45
N GLY A 228 7.85 -12.36 2.93
CA GLY A 228 7.98 -10.94 2.57
C GLY A 228 8.45 -10.65 1.14
N PHE A 229 7.57 -10.05 0.34
CA PHE A 229 7.91 -9.51 -0.98
C PHE A 229 8.41 -8.07 -0.84
N HIS A 230 9.49 -7.71 -1.52
CA HIS A 230 9.95 -6.32 -1.56
C HIS A 230 10.48 -6.04 -2.96
N HIS A 231 9.85 -5.09 -3.66
CA HIS A 231 10.20 -4.77 -5.03
C HIS A 231 10.50 -3.27 -5.15
N SER A 232 11.79 -2.91 -5.17
CA SER A 232 12.27 -1.52 -5.23
C SER A 232 12.44 -1.04 -6.67
N PHE A 233 12.12 0.21 -7.02
CA PHE A 233 12.19 0.77 -8.40
C PHE A 233 13.55 0.56 -9.14
N ASN A 234 14.62 0.23 -8.41
CA ASN A 234 15.95 -0.06 -8.96
C ASN A 234 16.16 -1.51 -9.42
N THR A 235 15.31 -2.46 -9.01
CA THR A 235 15.39 -3.86 -9.45
C THR A 235 14.57 -4.13 -10.72
N TRP A 236 14.02 -3.08 -11.35
CA TRP A 236 13.13 -3.19 -12.51
C TRP A 236 13.94 -2.98 -13.77
N GLN A 237 13.99 -4.01 -14.59
CA GLN A 237 14.58 -3.91 -15.92
C GLN A 237 13.73 -2.93 -16.76
N PRO A 238 14.34 -2.03 -17.53
CA PRO A 238 13.62 -1.34 -18.59
C PRO A 238 13.02 -2.38 -19.54
N ILE A 239 11.78 -2.16 -19.98
CA ILE A 239 11.18 -2.96 -21.05
C ILE A 239 12.05 -2.74 -22.30
N GLN A 240 12.56 -3.83 -22.89
CA GLN A 240 13.17 -3.81 -24.22
C GLN A 240 12.11 -3.57 -25.29
#